data_AF-Q5GW13-F1
#
_entry.id   AF-Q5GW13-F1
#
_cell.length_a   1.000
_cell.length_b   1.000
_cell.length_c   1.000
_cell.angle_alpha   90.00
_cell.angle_beta   90.00
_cell.angle_gamma   90.00
#
_symmetry.space_group_name_H-M   'P 1'
#
loop_
_entity.id
_entity.type
_entity.pdbx_description
1 polymer ?
#
loop_
_entity_poly.entity_id
_entity_poly.type
_entity_poly.pdbx_seq_one_letter_code
_entity_poly.pdbx_strand_id
1 'polypeptide(L)'
;MAPGRAVKLPHAGSPVLTNVFRAGCDSPPAVGMRTHVSPRALRCDARRCMCRVPREGQQIRSDAGADGIVRMKEDGHCAALRLWARLFALPCGVFRSTSARNDYVHAPPAALRRGVPALHRSSPRAASGGALMFTGIIEGVGQLAARQPQGGDVRFTFATGTLPFESVQLGESIAVNGVCLTVVAFDAASFQADASTETLSLTTLGALPEGALLNLERAMRPIDRLGGHLVSGHVDGLGQVQSVHDDARAQRWRFAAPPAVLRYVAKKGSICVDGVSLTVNEVDEEGFEAALIPHTMANTAFAQTAVGATVNLEIDLVARYVERLLGTRGTA
;
A
#
# COMPACT_ATOMS: atom_id res chain seq x y z
N MET A 1 42.99 27.20 -49.28
CA MET A 1 44.40 27.57 -49.58
C MET A 1 45.06 28.03 -48.27
N ALA A 2 46.34 27.69 -48.04
CA ALA A 2 47.12 27.99 -46.82
C ALA A 2 47.56 29.49 -46.77
N PRO A 3 48.21 30.04 -45.70
CA PRO A 3 48.73 29.47 -44.43
C PRO A 3 48.12 30.15 -43.16
N GLY A 4 48.54 29.94 -41.89
CA GLY A 4 49.52 29.02 -41.30
C GLY A 4 50.67 29.69 -40.51
N ARG A 5 50.60 29.75 -39.16
CA ARG A 5 51.71 30.18 -38.26
C ARG A 5 51.52 29.69 -36.81
N ALA A 6 52.61 29.61 -36.04
CA ALA A 6 52.65 29.16 -34.64
C ALA A 6 53.32 30.20 -33.71
N VAL A 7 53.40 29.87 -32.39
CA VAL A 7 54.46 30.23 -31.40
C VAL A 7 54.05 31.06 -30.14
N LYS A 8 54.23 30.39 -28.97
CA LYS A 8 54.56 30.81 -27.58
C LYS A 8 53.61 31.61 -26.66
N LEU A 9 53.65 31.16 -25.39
CA LEU A 9 53.24 31.78 -24.12
C LEU A 9 54.25 32.84 -23.62
N PRO A 10 53.92 33.62 -22.57
CA PRO A 10 54.55 33.35 -21.27
C PRO A 10 53.65 33.50 -20.01
N HIS A 11 54.17 33.09 -18.85
CA HIS A 11 53.55 33.11 -17.51
C HIS A 11 53.51 34.51 -16.83
N ALA A 12 52.62 34.68 -15.84
CA ALA A 12 52.98 34.76 -14.40
C ALA A 12 51.78 35.17 -13.49
N GLY A 13 51.71 34.64 -12.25
CA GLY A 13 50.85 35.18 -11.17
C GLY A 13 50.10 34.16 -10.31
N SER A 14 50.70 33.71 -9.20
CA SER A 14 50.02 33.02 -8.08
C SER A 14 50.04 33.91 -6.82
N PRO A 15 49.17 33.65 -5.82
CA PRO A 15 49.58 32.83 -4.65
C PRO A 15 48.56 31.72 -4.29
N VAL A 16 48.97 30.49 -3.93
CA VAL A 16 49.31 29.91 -2.57
C VAL A 16 48.19 30.13 -1.51
N LEU A 17 47.68 29.19 -0.69
CA LEU A 17 48.09 27.86 -0.12
C LEU A 17 46.88 26.88 -0.17
N THR A 18 46.93 25.54 -0.29
CA THR A 18 47.84 24.43 0.11
C THR A 18 47.66 23.89 1.54
N ASN A 19 47.09 22.67 1.65
CA ASN A 19 47.50 21.54 2.53
C ASN A 19 46.59 20.33 2.18
N VAL A 20 47.03 19.33 1.40
CA VAL A 20 47.95 18.22 1.73
C VAL A 20 47.34 17.19 2.68
N PHE A 21 47.08 15.98 2.16
CA PHE A 21 47.52 14.71 2.77
C PHE A 21 47.58 13.59 1.71
N ARG A 22 48.61 12.73 1.77
CA ARG A 22 48.81 11.57 0.87
C ARG A 22 49.51 10.43 1.61
N ALA A 23 48.85 9.28 1.70
CA ALA A 23 49.38 7.93 1.91
C ALA A 23 48.21 6.96 1.66
N GLY A 24 48.31 5.82 0.98
CA GLY A 24 49.47 5.12 0.40
C GLY A 24 49.75 3.81 1.13
N CYS A 25 49.34 2.67 0.55
CA CYS A 25 49.96 1.35 0.67
C CYS A 25 49.22 0.30 -0.19
N ASP A 26 49.99 -0.52 -0.92
CA ASP A 26 49.52 -1.67 -1.70
C ASP A 26 49.64 -2.99 -0.89
N SER A 27 49.05 -4.07 -1.41
CA SER A 27 49.07 -5.49 -0.96
C SER A 27 50.46 -6.17 -1.21
N PRO A 28 50.74 -7.50 -1.01
CA PRO A 28 49.87 -8.69 -0.74
C PRO A 28 50.48 -9.71 0.29
N PRO A 29 50.47 -11.05 0.11
CA PRO A 29 49.39 -12.03 0.39
C PRO A 29 49.76 -13.13 1.44
N ALA A 30 48.81 -14.02 1.79
CA ALA A 30 48.93 -15.50 1.70
C ALA A 30 48.19 -16.34 2.79
N VAL A 31 47.98 -17.62 2.44
CA VAL A 31 47.60 -18.79 3.25
C VAL A 31 46.17 -18.82 3.84
N GLY A 32 45.40 -19.85 3.45
CA GLY A 32 44.06 -20.11 3.97
C GLY A 32 44.03 -21.23 5.02
N MET A 33 42.89 -21.37 5.69
CA MET A 33 42.58 -22.55 6.49
C MET A 33 41.09 -22.90 6.35
N ARG A 34 40.79 -24.16 6.05
CA ARG A 34 39.43 -24.69 6.02
C ARG A 34 39.00 -25.01 7.44
N THR A 35 37.80 -24.62 7.85
CA THR A 35 37.09 -25.27 8.95
C THR A 35 35.64 -25.54 8.56
N HIS A 36 35.20 -26.79 8.80
CA HIS A 36 33.84 -27.24 8.55
C HIS A 36 32.84 -26.51 9.43
N VAL A 37 31.67 -26.18 8.86
CA VAL A 37 30.43 -26.01 9.62
C VAL A 37 29.50 -27.17 9.24
N SER A 38 29.13 -28.00 10.21
CA SER A 38 28.02 -28.95 10.06
C SER A 38 26.90 -28.57 11.05
N PRO A 39 25.62 -28.78 10.69
CA PRO A 39 24.52 -28.32 11.52
C PRO A 39 24.24 -29.28 12.67
N ARG A 40 24.16 -28.76 13.90
CA ARG A 40 23.48 -29.45 15.00
C ARG A 40 22.47 -28.52 15.66
N ALA A 41 21.26 -29.05 15.82
CA ALA A 41 20.10 -28.32 16.30
C ALA A 41 20.26 -27.86 17.75
N LEU A 42 19.89 -26.60 18.01
CA LEU A 42 19.53 -26.13 19.34
C LEU A 42 18.02 -26.01 19.42
N ARG A 43 17.41 -26.94 20.18
CA ARG A 43 16.02 -26.84 20.62
C ARG A 43 15.92 -25.66 21.59
N CYS A 44 15.00 -24.73 21.36
CA CYS A 44 14.73 -23.66 22.30
C CYS A 44 13.81 -24.20 23.42
N ASP A 45 14.34 -24.34 24.63
CA ASP A 45 13.55 -24.74 25.80
C ASP A 45 12.82 -23.52 26.39
N ALA A 46 11.49 -23.56 26.36
CA ALA A 46 10.61 -22.46 26.74
C ALA A 46 10.50 -22.33 28.27
N ARG A 47 11.61 -22.00 28.95
CA ARG A 47 11.60 -21.86 30.41
C ARG A 47 12.62 -20.88 31.03
N ARG A 48 13.03 -19.81 30.33
CA ARG A 48 13.76 -18.66 30.94
C ARG A 48 13.80 -17.37 30.10
N CYS A 49 12.68 -16.65 29.99
CA CYS A 49 12.65 -15.23 29.56
C CYS A 49 11.66 -14.43 30.42
N MET A 50 12.12 -13.90 31.55
CA MET A 50 11.38 -12.88 32.30
C MET A 50 11.78 -11.49 31.78
N CYS A 51 10.97 -10.90 30.91
CA CYS A 51 11.10 -9.50 30.56
C CYS A 51 10.69 -8.64 31.77
N ARG A 52 11.66 -8.00 32.45
CA ARG A 52 11.39 -7.04 33.52
C ARG A 52 10.90 -5.72 32.95
N VAL A 53 9.75 -5.26 33.43
CA VAL A 53 9.29 -3.87 33.28
C VAL A 53 10.22 -2.95 34.08
N PRO A 54 10.73 -1.84 33.52
CA PRO A 54 11.49 -0.86 34.28
C PRO A 54 10.55 -0.08 35.22
N ARG A 55 10.95 0.07 36.50
CA ARG A 55 10.31 0.98 37.45
C ARG A 55 10.94 2.37 37.36
N GLU A 56 10.14 3.38 37.69
CA GLU A 56 10.58 4.78 37.83
C GLU A 56 11.71 4.94 38.86
N GLY A 57 12.55 5.95 38.64
CA GLY A 57 13.50 6.44 39.65
C GLY A 57 14.95 6.02 39.45
N GLN A 58 15.67 6.68 38.53
CA GLN A 58 17.12 6.82 38.61
C GLN A 58 17.52 8.29 38.40
N GLN A 59 18.10 8.89 39.45
CA GLN A 59 18.64 10.24 39.43
C GLN A 59 20.00 10.26 38.70
N ILE A 60 20.19 11.25 37.82
CA ILE A 60 21.50 11.60 37.30
C ILE A 60 22.24 12.37 38.41
N ARG A 61 23.45 11.93 38.76
CA ARG A 61 24.35 12.70 39.64
C ARG A 61 25.07 13.77 38.82
N SER A 62 24.95 15.02 39.25
CA SER A 62 25.80 16.15 38.83
C SER A 62 26.51 16.71 40.06
N ASP A 63 27.76 17.13 39.90
CA ASP A 63 28.62 17.54 41.02
C ASP A 63 28.04 18.72 41.81
N ALA A 64 28.05 18.59 43.14
CA ALA A 64 27.54 19.59 44.06
C ALA A 64 28.69 20.42 44.66
N GLY A 65 28.94 21.59 44.07
CA GLY A 65 29.49 22.74 44.82
C GLY A 65 28.36 23.44 45.58
N ALA A 66 28.66 24.03 46.74
CA ALA A 66 27.65 24.60 47.64
C ALA A 66 26.86 25.78 47.04
N ASP A 67 25.62 25.94 47.53
CA ASP A 67 24.71 27.08 47.33
C ASP A 67 24.25 27.40 45.88
N GLY A 68 23.50 26.45 45.29
CA GLY A 68 22.85 26.62 43.99
C GLY A 68 21.47 27.28 44.02
N ILE A 69 21.40 28.62 44.05
CA ILE A 69 20.24 29.37 43.53
C ILE A 69 20.60 29.90 42.14
N VAL A 70 20.03 29.31 41.09
CA VAL A 70 20.14 29.83 39.72
C VAL A 70 18.79 30.38 39.27
N ARG A 71 18.70 31.70 39.16
CA ARG A 71 17.55 32.38 38.55
C ARG A 71 17.64 32.26 37.03
N MET A 72 16.64 31.65 36.40
CA MET A 72 16.44 31.77 34.96
C MET A 72 15.80 33.12 34.63
N LYS A 73 16.29 33.76 33.57
CA LYS A 73 15.85 35.07 33.10
C LYS A 73 14.72 34.88 32.08
N GLU A 74 13.59 35.55 32.27
CA GLU A 74 12.47 35.49 31.32
C GLU A 74 12.74 36.42 30.13
N ASP A 75 12.90 35.86 28.93
CA ASP A 75 12.65 36.57 27.68
C ASP A 75 11.35 36.01 27.09
N GLY A 76 10.33 36.87 26.99
CA GLY A 76 8.94 36.43 26.81
C GLY A 76 8.60 36.04 25.36
N HIS A 77 7.65 35.10 25.23
CA HIS A 77 6.45 35.14 24.36
C HIS A 77 5.72 33.79 24.44
N CYS A 78 4.93 33.54 25.49
CA CYS A 78 4.10 32.32 25.58
C CYS A 78 2.76 32.54 26.31
N ALA A 79 1.91 33.42 25.75
CA ALA A 79 0.55 33.62 26.21
C ALA A 79 -0.44 32.64 25.55
N ALA A 80 -0.29 31.33 25.78
CA ALA A 80 -1.22 30.31 25.25
C ALA A 80 -1.44 29.06 26.14
N LEU A 81 -0.73 28.92 27.28
CA LEU A 81 -0.72 27.70 28.10
C LEU A 81 -1.31 27.88 29.52
N ARG A 82 -2.30 28.77 29.68
CA ARG A 82 -3.06 28.96 30.94
C ARG A 82 -4.59 28.76 30.81
N LEU A 83 -5.07 28.11 29.75
CA LEU A 83 -6.50 27.86 29.53
C LEU A 83 -6.89 26.37 29.41
N TRP A 84 -6.06 25.44 29.86
CA TRP A 84 -6.34 23.99 29.80
C TRP A 84 -6.70 23.31 31.14
N ALA A 85 -6.62 24.03 32.26
CA ALA A 85 -6.74 23.44 33.60
C ALA A 85 -8.08 23.73 34.32
N ARG A 86 -9.18 24.00 33.60
CA ARG A 86 -10.45 24.46 34.22
C ARG A 86 -11.79 23.94 33.67
N LEU A 87 -11.83 22.98 32.73
CA LEU A 87 -13.11 22.59 32.08
C LEU A 87 -13.51 21.09 32.09
N PHE A 88 -12.80 20.20 32.79
CA PHE A 88 -13.28 18.83 33.02
C PHE A 88 -13.17 18.43 34.49
N ALA A 89 -14.20 18.80 35.25
CA ALA A 89 -14.48 18.28 36.58
C ALA A 89 -15.94 17.79 36.63
N LEU A 90 -16.16 16.52 36.31
CA LEU A 90 -17.41 15.79 36.58
C LEU A 90 -17.09 14.36 37.07
N PRO A 91 -17.96 13.76 37.90
CA PRO A 91 -17.54 12.74 38.87
C PRO A 91 -17.54 11.29 38.34
N CYS A 92 -16.81 10.43 39.05
CA CYS A 92 -16.73 8.98 38.80
C CYS A 92 -18.11 8.29 38.89
N GLY A 93 -18.65 7.87 37.75
CA GLY A 93 -19.77 6.93 37.68
C GLY A 93 -19.29 5.48 37.84
N VAL A 94 -19.80 4.78 38.85
CA VAL A 94 -19.52 3.35 39.07
C VAL A 94 -20.27 2.49 38.06
N PHE A 95 -19.56 1.88 37.11
CA PHE A 95 -20.14 0.88 36.22
C PHE A 95 -19.85 -0.54 36.74
N ARG A 96 -20.88 -1.25 37.17
CA ARG A 96 -20.77 -2.66 37.60
C ARG A 96 -20.64 -3.58 36.38
N SER A 97 -19.57 -4.38 36.36
CA SER A 97 -19.44 -5.53 35.46
C SER A 97 -20.40 -6.64 35.90
N THR A 98 -21.42 -6.93 35.09
CA THR A 98 -22.21 -8.17 35.20
C THR A 98 -21.58 -9.25 34.32
N SER A 99 -20.75 -10.11 34.91
CA SER A 99 -20.30 -11.34 34.25
C SER A 99 -21.48 -12.32 34.17
N ALA A 100 -22.04 -12.51 32.97
CA ALA A 100 -22.94 -13.64 32.73
C ALA A 100 -22.11 -14.93 32.67
N ARG A 101 -22.14 -15.70 33.76
CA ARG A 101 -21.70 -17.11 33.75
C ARG A 101 -22.76 -17.91 33.00
N ASN A 102 -22.34 -18.74 32.04
CA ASN A 102 -23.23 -19.65 31.33
C ASN A 102 -23.10 -21.04 31.95
N ASP A 103 -23.91 -21.32 32.97
CA ASP A 103 -23.87 -22.59 33.70
C ASP A 103 -24.62 -23.70 32.93
N TYR A 104 -23.93 -24.83 32.72
CA TYR A 104 -24.47 -26.03 32.07
C TYR A 104 -25.31 -26.87 33.06
N VAL A 105 -26.62 -27.04 32.82
CA VAL A 105 -27.42 -28.12 33.46
C VAL A 105 -28.55 -28.65 32.54
N HIS A 106 -28.48 -29.96 32.24
CA HIS A 106 -29.50 -30.97 31.84
C HIS A 106 -30.75 -30.67 30.95
N ALA A 107 -30.94 -31.56 29.96
CA ALA A 107 -32.24 -31.96 29.34
C ALA A 107 -33.01 -32.94 30.27
N PRO A 108 -34.33 -33.28 30.11
CA PRO A 108 -35.02 -33.76 28.88
C PRO A 108 -36.54 -33.36 28.84
N PRO A 109 -37.52 -34.10 28.25
CA PRO A 109 -37.56 -35.07 27.14
C PRO A 109 -38.48 -34.62 25.96
N ALA A 110 -38.72 -35.52 24.99
CA ALA A 110 -39.36 -35.25 23.69
C ALA A 110 -40.91 -35.21 23.66
N ALA A 111 -41.47 -34.46 22.69
CA ALA A 111 -42.84 -34.67 22.20
C ALA A 111 -43.07 -34.20 20.74
N LEU A 112 -43.82 -35.01 19.99
CA LEU A 112 -44.54 -34.80 18.72
C LEU A 112 -43.86 -34.13 17.49
N ARG A 113 -43.64 -34.96 16.46
CA ARG A 113 -43.54 -34.54 15.05
C ARG A 113 -44.93 -34.28 14.45
N ARG A 114 -45.09 -33.18 13.70
CA ARG A 114 -45.96 -33.10 12.52
C ARG A 114 -45.27 -32.27 11.44
N GLY A 115 -45.31 -32.73 10.19
CA GLY A 115 -44.50 -32.19 9.10
C GLY A 115 -45.13 -30.99 8.41
N VAL A 116 -44.27 -30.10 7.92
CA VAL A 116 -44.56 -29.06 6.92
C VAL A 116 -43.43 -29.17 5.88
N PRO A 117 -43.71 -29.19 4.56
CA PRO A 117 -42.66 -29.33 3.55
C PRO A 117 -41.76 -28.10 3.55
N ALA A 118 -40.46 -28.30 3.76
CA ALA A 118 -39.46 -27.25 3.70
C ALA A 118 -39.24 -26.83 2.24
N LEU A 119 -39.90 -25.74 1.83
CA LEU A 119 -39.51 -25.00 0.63
C LEU A 119 -38.08 -24.47 0.85
N HIS A 120 -37.11 -25.09 0.18
CA HIS A 120 -35.73 -24.62 0.12
C HIS A 120 -35.66 -23.28 -0.64
N ARG A 121 -36.02 -22.18 0.05
CA ARG A 121 -35.51 -20.85 -0.31
C ARG A 121 -34.03 -20.82 0.06
N SER A 122 -33.18 -21.10 -0.92
CA SER A 122 -31.79 -20.69 -0.91
C SER A 122 -31.74 -19.15 -0.89
N SER A 123 -31.85 -18.58 0.31
CA SER A 123 -31.52 -17.17 0.51
C SER A 123 -30.04 -17.01 0.16
N PRO A 124 -29.66 -16.13 -0.80
CA PRO A 124 -28.27 -15.76 -0.93
C PRO A 124 -27.87 -15.12 0.39
N ARG A 125 -26.95 -15.74 1.12
CA ARG A 125 -26.21 -15.03 2.16
C ARG A 125 -25.47 -13.92 1.42
N ALA A 126 -25.97 -12.70 1.52
CA ALA A 126 -25.21 -11.52 1.14
C ALA A 126 -23.84 -11.66 1.81
N ALA A 127 -22.77 -11.63 1.01
CA ALA A 127 -21.42 -11.66 1.54
C ALA A 127 -21.30 -10.49 2.51
N SER A 128 -21.11 -10.80 3.80
CA SER A 128 -20.93 -9.77 4.81
C SER A 128 -19.61 -9.08 4.51
N GLY A 129 -19.69 -7.89 3.90
CA GLY A 129 -18.54 -7.13 3.45
C GLY A 129 -17.64 -6.74 4.62
N GLY A 130 -16.69 -7.62 4.95
CA GLY A 130 -15.41 -7.16 5.47
C GLY A 130 -14.81 -6.25 4.40
N ALA A 131 -14.25 -5.12 4.81
CA ALA A 131 -13.52 -4.25 3.90
C ALA A 131 -12.33 -5.05 3.35
N LEU A 132 -12.47 -5.54 2.13
CA LEU A 132 -11.43 -6.22 1.39
C LEU A 132 -10.49 -5.14 0.89
N MET A 133 -9.23 -5.22 1.32
CA MET A 133 -8.21 -4.25 1.02
C MET A 133 -7.13 -4.92 0.19
N PHE A 134 -6.58 -4.15 -0.74
CA PHE A 134 -5.41 -4.45 -1.52
C PHE A 134 -4.32 -3.44 -1.15
N THR A 135 -3.10 -3.69 -1.60
CA THR A 135 -1.93 -2.84 -1.33
C THR A 135 -1.46 -2.06 -2.56
N GLY A 136 -1.97 -2.43 -3.74
CA GLY A 136 -1.50 -1.98 -5.04
C GLY A 136 -0.15 -2.57 -5.43
N ILE A 137 0.24 -3.70 -4.85
CA ILE A 137 1.48 -4.42 -5.19
C ILE A 137 1.08 -5.66 -5.96
N ILE A 138 1.24 -5.60 -7.28
CA ILE A 138 0.84 -6.67 -8.19
C ILE A 138 1.61 -7.95 -7.87
N GLU A 139 0.85 -9.03 -7.64
CA GLU A 139 1.37 -10.35 -7.30
C GLU A 139 1.59 -11.21 -8.55
N GLY A 140 0.87 -10.92 -9.64
CA GLY A 140 1.12 -11.57 -10.92
C GLY A 140 0.48 -10.88 -12.12
N VAL A 141 0.93 -11.28 -13.30
CA VAL A 141 0.36 -10.87 -14.59
C VAL A 141 -0.43 -12.04 -15.16
N GLY A 142 -1.73 -11.83 -15.35
CA GLY A 142 -2.67 -12.77 -15.95
C GLY A 142 -3.14 -12.34 -17.33
N GLN A 143 -4.17 -13.01 -17.85
CA GLN A 143 -4.80 -12.70 -19.13
C GLN A 143 -6.33 -12.83 -19.07
N LEU A 144 -7.05 -11.98 -19.80
CA LEU A 144 -8.48 -12.20 -20.05
C LEU A 144 -8.66 -13.39 -21.02
N ALA A 145 -9.14 -14.52 -20.52
CA ALA A 145 -9.29 -15.75 -21.32
C ALA A 145 -10.63 -15.84 -22.06
N ALA A 146 -11.72 -15.35 -21.45
CA ALA A 146 -13.05 -15.30 -22.09
C ALA A 146 -13.98 -14.28 -21.41
N ARG A 147 -14.95 -13.74 -22.16
CA ARG A 147 -16.07 -12.98 -21.59
C ARG A 147 -17.43 -13.43 -22.12
N GLN A 148 -18.41 -13.63 -21.23
CA GLN A 148 -19.71 -14.22 -21.56
C GLN A 148 -20.84 -13.40 -20.90
N PRO A 149 -21.80 -12.86 -21.68
CA PRO A 149 -22.98 -12.21 -21.12
C PRO A 149 -23.82 -13.21 -20.31
N GLN A 150 -24.20 -12.83 -19.08
CA GLN A 150 -24.92 -13.71 -18.15
C GLN A 150 -25.96 -12.90 -17.35
N GLY A 151 -27.24 -13.07 -17.67
CA GLY A 151 -28.35 -12.53 -16.86
C GLY A 151 -28.49 -11.00 -16.81
N GLY A 152 -27.73 -10.25 -17.62
CA GLY A 152 -27.64 -8.78 -17.57
C GLY A 152 -26.26 -8.27 -17.17
N ASP A 153 -25.42 -9.14 -16.60
CA ASP A 153 -24.03 -8.88 -16.25
C ASP A 153 -23.09 -9.60 -17.24
N VAL A 154 -21.77 -9.49 -17.04
CA VAL A 154 -20.77 -10.26 -17.80
C VAL A 154 -19.97 -11.13 -16.85
N ARG A 155 -19.93 -12.43 -17.15
CA ARG A 155 -18.99 -13.37 -16.55
C ARG A 155 -17.68 -13.33 -17.31
N PHE A 156 -16.60 -13.05 -16.60
CA PHE A 156 -15.25 -13.15 -17.14
C PHE A 156 -14.57 -14.44 -16.67
N THR A 157 -13.70 -14.98 -17.51
CA THR A 157 -12.71 -15.99 -17.14
C THR A 157 -11.32 -15.38 -17.28
N PHE A 158 -10.56 -15.36 -16.20
CA PHE A 158 -9.22 -14.81 -16.13
C PHE A 158 -8.20 -15.94 -15.94
N ALA A 159 -7.24 -16.06 -16.86
CA ALA A 159 -6.09 -16.92 -16.67
C ALA A 159 -5.11 -16.26 -15.69
N THR A 160 -4.66 -16.99 -14.68
CA THR A 160 -3.91 -16.42 -13.54
C THR A 160 -2.46 -16.10 -13.86
N GLY A 161 -1.90 -16.74 -14.90
CA GLY A 161 -0.57 -16.45 -15.42
C GLY A 161 0.52 -16.66 -14.37
N THR A 162 1.14 -15.57 -13.89
CA THR A 162 2.20 -15.63 -12.87
C THR A 162 1.70 -15.42 -11.44
N LEU A 163 0.40 -15.25 -11.21
CA LEU A 163 -0.17 -15.04 -9.87
C LEU A 163 0.02 -16.28 -8.97
N PRO A 164 0.51 -16.15 -7.73
CA PRO A 164 0.49 -17.21 -6.72
C PRO A 164 -0.94 -17.62 -6.35
N PHE A 165 -1.42 -18.67 -7.02
CA PHE A 165 -2.83 -19.04 -7.06
C PHE A 165 -3.18 -20.29 -6.23
N GLU A 166 -2.30 -20.71 -5.32
CA GLU A 166 -2.63 -21.78 -4.38
C GLU A 166 -3.66 -21.36 -3.33
N SER A 167 -4.46 -22.34 -2.88
CA SER A 167 -5.42 -22.21 -1.77
C SER A 167 -6.47 -21.09 -1.94
N VAL A 168 -6.79 -20.70 -3.19
CA VAL A 168 -7.89 -19.78 -3.49
C VAL A 168 -9.22 -20.32 -2.98
N GLN A 169 -10.11 -19.44 -2.53
CA GLN A 169 -11.43 -19.80 -2.03
C GLN A 169 -12.57 -19.21 -2.87
N LEU A 170 -13.69 -19.94 -2.93
CA LEU A 170 -14.92 -19.41 -3.51
C LEU A 170 -15.42 -18.24 -2.66
N GLY A 171 -15.67 -17.09 -3.28
CA GLY A 171 -15.98 -15.84 -2.57
C GLY A 171 -14.76 -15.04 -2.09
N GLU A 172 -13.53 -15.48 -2.39
CA GLU A 172 -12.33 -14.63 -2.27
C GLU A 172 -12.39 -13.47 -3.27
N SER A 173 -11.71 -12.36 -2.95
CA SER A 173 -11.62 -11.21 -3.86
C SER A 173 -10.23 -11.04 -4.42
N ILE A 174 -10.17 -10.77 -5.73
CA ILE A 174 -8.96 -10.55 -6.51
C ILE A 174 -9.16 -9.24 -7.28
N ALA A 175 -8.21 -8.33 -7.18
CA ALA A 175 -8.17 -7.13 -7.99
C ALA A 175 -7.69 -7.47 -9.41
N VAL A 176 -8.46 -7.08 -10.42
CA VAL A 176 -8.13 -7.22 -11.84
C VAL A 176 -8.00 -5.84 -12.44
N ASN A 177 -6.78 -5.43 -12.80
CA ASN A 177 -6.46 -4.04 -13.17
C ASN A 177 -7.01 -3.03 -12.13
N GLY A 178 -6.93 -3.36 -10.84
CA GLY A 178 -7.47 -2.52 -9.76
C GLY A 178 -8.99 -2.56 -9.58
N VAL A 179 -9.71 -3.46 -10.26
CA VAL A 179 -11.14 -3.69 -10.02
C VAL A 179 -11.31 -4.87 -9.08
N CYS A 180 -11.88 -4.67 -7.89
CA CYS A 180 -12.18 -5.74 -6.94
C CYS A 180 -13.27 -6.66 -7.52
N LEU A 181 -12.93 -7.91 -7.80
CA LEU A 181 -13.85 -8.92 -8.31
C LEU A 181 -13.91 -10.13 -7.38
N THR A 182 -15.09 -10.73 -7.25
CA THR A 182 -15.32 -11.89 -6.37
C THR A 182 -15.26 -13.19 -7.18
N VAL A 183 -14.46 -14.15 -6.71
CA VAL A 183 -14.30 -15.47 -7.35
C VAL A 183 -15.58 -16.29 -7.24
N VAL A 184 -16.24 -16.58 -8.38
CA VAL A 184 -17.47 -17.39 -8.46
C VAL A 184 -17.25 -18.81 -9.01
N ALA A 185 -16.10 -19.06 -9.63
CA ALA A 185 -15.58 -20.39 -9.97
C ALA A 185 -14.06 -20.29 -10.18
N PHE A 186 -13.33 -21.39 -10.09
CA PHE A 186 -11.90 -21.45 -10.40
C PHE A 186 -11.44 -22.88 -10.69
N ASP A 187 -10.28 -23.00 -11.31
CA ASP A 187 -9.52 -24.23 -11.48
C ASP A 187 -8.04 -24.02 -11.06
N ALA A 188 -7.09 -24.81 -11.56
CA ALA A 188 -5.69 -24.71 -11.21
C ALA A 188 -4.94 -23.52 -11.88
N ALA A 189 -5.49 -22.93 -12.94
CA ALA A 189 -4.86 -21.90 -13.77
C ALA A 189 -5.80 -20.75 -14.18
N SER A 190 -7.07 -20.79 -13.78
CA SER A 190 -8.05 -19.74 -14.06
C SER A 190 -9.02 -19.49 -12.90
N PHE A 191 -9.60 -18.30 -12.87
CA PHE A 191 -10.78 -17.98 -12.07
C PHE A 191 -11.84 -17.25 -12.88
N GLN A 192 -13.06 -17.29 -12.40
CA GLN A 192 -14.20 -16.59 -12.97
C GLN A 192 -14.76 -15.60 -11.96
N ALA A 193 -15.23 -14.46 -12.46
CA ALA A 193 -15.96 -13.47 -11.68
C ALA A 193 -17.06 -12.83 -12.55
N ASP A 194 -18.14 -12.42 -11.90
CA ASP A 194 -19.21 -11.65 -12.53
C ASP A 194 -18.95 -10.15 -12.29
N ALA A 195 -19.09 -9.33 -13.34
CA ALA A 195 -18.98 -7.88 -13.28
C ALA A 195 -20.32 -7.24 -13.68
N SER A 196 -20.80 -6.30 -12.86
CA SER A 196 -22.08 -5.63 -13.10
C SER A 196 -22.00 -4.65 -14.27
N THR A 197 -23.16 -4.29 -14.84
CA THR A 197 -23.25 -3.20 -15.84
C THR A 197 -22.64 -1.87 -15.34
N GLU A 198 -22.70 -1.59 -14.03
CA GLU A 198 -22.05 -0.41 -13.44
C GLU A 198 -20.51 -0.54 -13.49
N THR A 199 -19.95 -1.66 -13.01
CA THR A 199 -18.51 -1.93 -13.08
C THR A 199 -18.00 -1.88 -14.53
N LEU A 200 -18.75 -2.43 -15.48
CA LEU A 200 -18.39 -2.44 -16.90
C LEU A 200 -18.41 -1.05 -17.54
N SER A 201 -19.20 -0.09 -17.03
CA SER A 201 -19.28 1.26 -17.57
C SER A 201 -18.29 2.24 -16.92
N LEU A 202 -17.78 1.94 -15.72
CA LEU A 202 -16.82 2.76 -14.98
C LEU A 202 -15.35 2.28 -15.10
N THR A 203 -15.11 1.09 -15.69
CA THR A 203 -13.77 0.46 -15.74
C THR A 203 -13.38 0.00 -17.14
N THR A 204 -12.09 -0.27 -17.35
CA THR A 204 -11.55 -0.81 -18.61
C THR A 204 -12.11 -2.19 -18.97
N LEU A 205 -12.69 -2.94 -18.03
CA LEU A 205 -13.20 -4.30 -18.24
C LEU A 205 -14.25 -4.41 -19.36
N GLY A 206 -15.09 -3.40 -19.55
CA GLY A 206 -16.11 -3.40 -20.63
C GLY A 206 -15.51 -3.40 -22.03
N ALA A 207 -14.37 -2.73 -22.21
CA ALA A 207 -13.67 -2.59 -23.49
C ALA A 207 -12.51 -3.58 -23.67
N LEU A 208 -12.11 -4.30 -22.62
CA LEU A 208 -10.93 -5.17 -22.64
C LEU A 208 -11.09 -6.33 -23.64
N PRO A 209 -10.15 -6.52 -24.59
CA PRO A 209 -10.20 -7.65 -25.52
C PRO A 209 -9.71 -8.95 -24.86
N GLU A 210 -10.20 -10.09 -25.35
CA GLU A 210 -9.67 -11.40 -24.99
C GLU A 210 -8.19 -11.51 -25.41
N GLY A 211 -7.37 -12.15 -24.57
CA GLY A 211 -5.92 -12.20 -24.67
C GLY A 211 -5.17 -10.99 -24.06
N ALA A 212 -5.86 -9.93 -23.65
CA ALA A 212 -5.22 -8.79 -22.99
C ALA A 212 -4.55 -9.20 -21.67
N LEU A 213 -3.35 -8.65 -21.40
CA LEU A 213 -2.67 -8.80 -20.12
C LEU A 213 -3.40 -8.06 -19.00
N LEU A 214 -3.29 -8.61 -17.78
CA LEU A 214 -3.96 -8.12 -16.59
C LEU A 214 -2.98 -8.05 -15.41
N ASN A 215 -3.04 -6.96 -14.65
CA ASN A 215 -2.49 -6.88 -13.30
C ASN A 215 -3.42 -7.61 -12.33
N LEU A 216 -2.87 -8.56 -11.55
CA LEU A 216 -3.61 -9.32 -10.54
C LEU A 216 -2.98 -9.16 -9.14
N GLU A 217 -3.82 -8.89 -8.14
CA GLU A 217 -3.46 -8.86 -6.72
C GLU A 217 -4.58 -9.51 -5.89
N ARG A 218 -4.25 -10.40 -4.95
CA ARG A 218 -5.24 -11.00 -4.03
C ARG A 218 -5.55 -10.06 -2.87
N ALA A 219 -6.75 -10.16 -2.29
CA ALA A 219 -7.09 -9.36 -1.11
C ALA A 219 -6.16 -9.69 0.08
N MET A 220 -5.60 -8.67 0.72
CA MET A 220 -4.60 -8.84 1.77
C MET A 220 -5.21 -9.48 3.02
N ARG A 221 -4.45 -10.35 3.70
CA ARG A 221 -4.84 -10.87 5.02
C ARG A 221 -4.43 -9.87 6.10
N PRO A 222 -5.06 -9.88 7.30
CA PRO A 222 -4.72 -8.95 8.40
C PRO A 222 -3.28 -9.04 8.93
N ILE A 223 -2.52 -10.06 8.53
CA ILE A 223 -1.12 -10.29 8.93
C ILE A 223 -0.09 -9.95 7.83
N ASP A 224 -0.57 -9.59 6.62
CA ASP A 224 0.30 -9.30 5.49
C ASP A 224 0.89 -7.89 5.56
N ARG A 225 1.95 -7.66 4.75
CA ARG A 225 2.61 -6.35 4.69
C ARG A 225 1.86 -5.43 3.75
N LEU A 226 1.44 -4.27 4.24
CA LEU A 226 0.99 -3.16 3.39
C LEU A 226 2.21 -2.56 2.67
N GLY A 227 2.50 -3.03 1.46
CA GLY A 227 3.69 -2.66 0.69
C GLY A 227 3.57 -1.35 -0.10
N GLY A 228 2.36 -1.05 -0.59
CA GLY A 228 2.02 0.22 -1.25
C GLY A 228 1.17 1.10 -0.35
N HIS A 229 -0.08 1.35 -0.73
CA HIS A 229 -1.06 2.13 0.04
C HIS A 229 -2.39 1.38 0.16
N LEU A 230 -3.37 1.96 0.87
CA LEU A 230 -4.69 1.35 1.03
C LEU A 230 -5.49 1.47 -0.27
N VAL A 231 -5.57 0.37 -1.03
CA VAL A 231 -6.35 0.24 -2.25
C VAL A 231 -7.62 -0.56 -1.93
N SER A 232 -8.79 -0.07 -2.33
CA SER A 232 -10.08 -0.76 -2.12
C SER A 232 -10.51 -1.60 -3.33
N GLY A 233 -9.93 -1.34 -4.50
CA GLY A 233 -10.34 -1.94 -5.77
C GLY A 233 -11.63 -1.33 -6.32
N HIS A 234 -11.97 -0.11 -5.89
CA HIS A 234 -13.11 0.67 -6.37
C HIS A 234 -12.60 1.83 -7.23
N VAL A 235 -12.53 1.59 -8.53
CA VAL A 235 -12.09 2.56 -9.54
C VAL A 235 -13.00 3.80 -9.54
N ASP A 236 -12.39 4.98 -9.45
CA ASP A 236 -13.08 6.28 -9.44
C ASP A 236 -13.26 6.86 -10.85
N GLY A 237 -12.46 6.41 -11.81
CA GLY A 237 -12.59 6.84 -13.20
C GLY A 237 -11.51 6.26 -14.11
N LEU A 238 -11.60 6.64 -15.38
CA LEU A 238 -10.66 6.23 -16.42
C LEU A 238 -9.64 7.35 -16.69
N GLY A 239 -8.38 6.97 -16.79
CA GLY A 239 -7.29 7.81 -17.28
C GLY A 239 -6.80 7.36 -18.65
N GLN A 240 -5.84 8.09 -19.21
CA GLN A 240 -5.16 7.72 -20.45
C GLN A 240 -3.65 7.96 -20.36
N VAL A 241 -2.84 7.02 -20.85
CA VAL A 241 -1.38 7.22 -20.97
C VAL A 241 -1.11 8.28 -22.05
N GLN A 242 -0.65 9.47 -21.68
CA GLN A 242 -0.33 10.56 -22.61
C GLN A 242 1.08 10.47 -23.18
N SER A 243 2.07 10.12 -22.35
CA SER A 243 3.46 9.98 -22.79
C SER A 243 4.26 9.07 -21.85
N VAL A 244 5.32 8.48 -22.41
CA VAL A 244 6.31 7.69 -21.68
C VAL A 244 7.69 8.14 -22.18
N HIS A 245 8.60 8.43 -21.27
CA HIS A 245 9.99 8.74 -21.59
C HIS A 245 10.96 8.11 -20.59
N ASP A 246 12.17 7.79 -21.04
CA ASP A 246 13.19 7.19 -20.18
C ASP A 246 13.74 8.22 -19.18
N ASP A 247 13.89 7.81 -17.92
CA ASP A 247 14.45 8.60 -16.83
C ASP A 247 15.54 7.78 -16.11
N ALA A 248 16.75 7.84 -16.68
CA ALA A 248 17.94 7.07 -16.32
C ALA A 248 17.73 5.54 -16.35
N ARG A 249 17.21 4.95 -15.27
CA ARG A 249 16.84 3.51 -15.21
C ARG A 249 15.35 3.29 -15.04
N ALA A 250 14.58 4.32 -14.72
CA ALA A 250 13.13 4.27 -14.65
C ALA A 250 12.53 4.80 -15.97
N GLN A 251 11.21 4.76 -16.07
CA GLN A 251 10.47 5.53 -17.06
C GLN A 251 9.57 6.54 -16.35
N ARG A 252 9.50 7.74 -16.89
CA ARG A 252 8.53 8.76 -16.50
C ARG A 252 7.28 8.58 -17.37
N TRP A 253 6.17 8.31 -16.71
CA TRP A 253 4.86 8.13 -17.34
C TRP A 253 3.97 9.31 -17.00
N ARG A 254 3.28 9.84 -18.01
CA ARG A 254 2.29 10.90 -17.89
C ARG A 254 0.90 10.32 -18.16
N PHE A 255 -0.04 10.57 -17.26
CA PHE A 255 -1.41 10.11 -17.35
C PHE A 255 -2.38 11.29 -17.37
N ALA A 256 -3.26 11.35 -18.37
CA ALA A 256 -4.46 12.18 -18.31
C ALA A 256 -5.43 11.61 -17.29
N ALA A 257 -6.12 12.49 -16.54
CA ALA A 257 -7.17 12.08 -15.61
C ALA A 257 -8.28 13.14 -15.54
N PRO A 258 -9.54 12.75 -15.26
CA PRO A 258 -10.63 13.71 -15.15
C PRO A 258 -10.47 14.59 -13.88
N PRO A 259 -10.96 15.86 -13.89
CA PRO A 259 -10.85 16.75 -12.72
C PRO A 259 -11.45 16.20 -11.42
N ALA A 260 -12.47 15.34 -11.54
CA ALA A 260 -13.10 14.65 -10.41
C ALA A 260 -12.14 13.68 -9.69
N VAL A 261 -11.14 13.13 -10.40
CA VAL A 261 -10.05 12.33 -9.83
C VAL A 261 -8.90 13.24 -9.38
N LEU A 262 -8.45 14.16 -10.25
CA LEU A 262 -7.28 15.02 -9.99
C LEU A 262 -7.38 15.85 -8.71
N ARG A 263 -8.57 16.26 -8.29
CA ARG A 263 -8.80 16.96 -7.00
C ARG A 263 -8.29 16.21 -5.76
N TYR A 264 -8.09 14.90 -5.85
CA TYR A 264 -7.56 14.05 -4.78
C TYR A 264 -6.09 13.63 -5.00
N VAL A 265 -5.50 13.99 -6.14
CA VAL A 265 -4.14 13.62 -6.53
C VAL A 265 -3.19 14.73 -6.08
N ALA A 266 -2.27 14.39 -5.17
CA ALA A 266 -1.30 15.33 -4.62
C ALA A 266 0.12 14.93 -5.02
N LYS A 267 0.98 15.92 -5.30
CA LYS A 267 2.42 15.70 -5.49
C LYS A 267 3.03 15.02 -4.25
N LYS A 268 3.78 13.93 -4.46
CA LYS A 268 4.28 12.98 -3.43
C LYS A 268 3.21 12.17 -2.70
N GLY A 269 1.94 12.26 -3.08
CA GLY A 269 0.87 11.37 -2.65
C GLY A 269 0.87 10.05 -3.41
N SER A 270 -0.06 9.17 -3.04
CA SER A 270 -0.30 7.88 -3.69
C SER A 270 -1.45 7.98 -4.69
N ILE A 271 -1.39 7.15 -5.74
CA ILE A 271 -2.54 6.87 -6.62
C ILE A 271 -2.43 5.41 -7.10
N CYS A 272 -3.57 4.78 -7.35
CA CYS A 272 -3.63 3.44 -7.93
C CYS A 272 -3.96 3.53 -9.44
N VAL A 273 -3.13 2.93 -10.28
CA VAL A 273 -3.29 2.90 -11.75
C VAL A 273 -3.27 1.46 -12.25
N ASP A 274 -4.38 0.98 -12.81
CA ASP A 274 -4.59 -0.44 -13.15
C ASP A 274 -4.20 -1.40 -12.01
N GLY A 275 -4.50 -1.04 -10.77
CA GLY A 275 -4.15 -1.83 -9.58
C GLY A 275 -2.72 -1.60 -9.07
N VAL A 276 -1.89 -0.81 -9.75
CA VAL A 276 -0.51 -0.53 -9.32
C VAL A 276 -0.47 0.72 -8.45
N SER A 277 0.02 0.58 -7.22
CA SER A 277 0.30 1.68 -6.30
C SER A 277 1.51 2.49 -6.78
N LEU A 278 1.28 3.72 -7.20
CA LEU A 278 2.31 4.65 -7.70
C LEU A 278 2.42 5.90 -6.83
N THR A 279 3.63 6.45 -6.75
CA THR A 279 3.86 7.77 -6.13
C THR A 279 3.80 8.85 -7.19
N VAL A 280 2.94 9.85 -6.97
CA VAL A 280 2.78 11.02 -7.84
C VAL A 280 4.03 11.89 -7.78
N ASN A 281 4.63 12.17 -8.94
CA ASN A 281 5.81 13.01 -9.06
C ASN A 281 5.45 14.48 -9.31
N GLU A 282 4.55 14.72 -10.25
CA GLU A 282 3.99 16.02 -10.63
C GLU A 282 2.49 15.85 -10.91
N VAL A 283 1.71 16.93 -10.77
CA VAL A 283 0.27 16.95 -11.04
C VAL A 283 -0.14 18.37 -11.43
N ASP A 284 -1.07 18.48 -12.38
CA ASP A 284 -1.66 19.72 -12.87
C ASP A 284 -3.16 19.52 -13.22
N GLU A 285 -3.75 20.43 -13.99
CA GLU A 285 -5.18 20.43 -14.33
C GLU A 285 -5.57 19.35 -15.36
N GLU A 286 -4.61 18.82 -16.12
CA GLU A 286 -4.85 17.83 -17.18
C GLU A 286 -4.47 16.40 -16.76
N GLY A 287 -3.52 16.26 -15.84
CA GLY A 287 -2.96 14.95 -15.52
C GLY A 287 -1.94 14.93 -14.40
N PHE A 288 -1.29 13.78 -14.27
CA PHE A 288 -0.23 13.54 -13.28
C PHE A 288 0.90 12.69 -13.88
N GLU A 289 2.05 12.71 -13.22
CA GLU A 289 3.22 11.93 -13.59
C GLU A 289 3.62 10.93 -12.51
N ALA A 290 4.12 9.77 -12.93
CA ALA A 290 4.70 8.75 -12.05
C ALA A 290 6.01 8.18 -12.65
N ALA A 291 6.93 7.74 -11.79
CA ALA A 291 8.15 7.05 -12.19
C ALA A 291 8.00 5.55 -11.99
N LEU A 292 8.00 4.79 -13.08
CA LEU A 292 7.92 3.33 -13.06
C LEU A 292 9.34 2.76 -13.13
N ILE A 293 9.76 2.06 -12.07
CA ILE A 293 11.07 1.43 -11.99
C ILE A 293 11.09 0.10 -12.78
N PRO A 294 12.27 -0.43 -13.18
CA PRO A 294 12.36 -1.67 -13.96
C PRO A 294 11.66 -2.87 -13.33
N HIS A 295 11.63 -2.94 -11.99
CA HIS A 295 10.92 -4.01 -11.29
C HIS A 295 9.41 -3.94 -11.52
N THR A 296 8.80 -2.76 -11.38
CA THR A 296 7.37 -2.54 -11.69
C THR A 296 7.09 -2.84 -13.15
N MET A 297 7.90 -2.31 -14.08
CA MET A 297 7.76 -2.56 -15.51
C MET A 297 7.83 -4.05 -15.86
N ALA A 298 8.69 -4.83 -15.21
CA ALA A 298 8.86 -6.25 -15.50
C ALA A 298 7.83 -7.19 -14.83
N ASN A 299 7.06 -6.70 -13.85
CA ASN A 299 6.13 -7.53 -13.05
C ASN A 299 4.68 -7.00 -13.11
N THR A 300 4.37 -6.13 -14.07
CA THR A 300 3.02 -5.60 -14.32
C THR A 300 2.71 -5.60 -15.81
N ALA A 301 1.44 -5.47 -16.17
CA ALA A 301 0.96 -5.31 -17.54
C ALA A 301 1.52 -4.05 -18.24
N PHE A 302 2.08 -3.07 -17.50
CA PHE A 302 2.72 -1.89 -18.08
C PHE A 302 3.85 -2.21 -19.06
N ALA A 303 4.46 -3.40 -18.99
CA ALA A 303 5.37 -3.91 -20.02
C ALA A 303 4.82 -3.85 -21.46
N GLN A 304 3.48 -3.89 -21.62
CA GLN A 304 2.79 -3.89 -22.91
C GLN A 304 1.80 -2.72 -23.06
N THR A 305 1.65 -1.87 -22.04
CA THR A 305 0.77 -0.68 -22.12
C THR A 305 1.42 0.38 -23.00
N ALA A 306 0.70 0.81 -24.04
CA ALA A 306 1.16 1.83 -24.99
C ALA A 306 0.63 3.22 -24.65
N VAL A 307 1.28 4.26 -25.19
CA VAL A 307 0.70 5.61 -25.24
C VAL A 307 -0.65 5.58 -25.97
N GLY A 308 -1.64 6.28 -25.42
CA GLY A 308 -3.04 6.26 -25.86
C GLY A 308 -3.90 5.21 -25.17
N ALA A 309 -3.33 4.26 -24.43
CA ALA A 309 -4.10 3.25 -23.69
C ALA A 309 -4.91 3.87 -22.53
N THR A 310 -6.14 3.40 -22.37
CA THR A 310 -7.01 3.73 -21.22
C THR A 310 -6.62 2.88 -20.01
N VAL A 311 -6.59 3.50 -18.83
CA VAL A 311 -6.22 2.85 -17.56
C VAL A 311 -7.29 3.11 -16.50
N ASN A 312 -7.48 2.18 -15.56
CA ASN A 312 -8.29 2.39 -14.36
C ASN A 312 -7.54 3.29 -13.36
N LEU A 313 -8.22 4.25 -12.76
CA LEU A 313 -7.69 5.11 -11.69
C LEU A 313 -8.52 4.96 -10.40
N GLU A 314 -7.85 4.69 -9.28
CA GLU A 314 -8.41 4.79 -7.93
C GLU A 314 -7.60 5.80 -7.10
N ILE A 315 -8.29 6.69 -6.39
CA ILE A 315 -7.68 7.71 -5.54
C ILE A 315 -7.24 7.12 -4.20
N ASP A 316 -6.28 7.75 -3.52
CA ASP A 316 -5.95 7.40 -2.14
C ASP A 316 -7.20 7.54 -1.25
N LEU A 317 -7.62 6.43 -0.63
CA LEU A 317 -8.78 6.36 0.25
C LEU A 317 -8.73 7.40 1.38
N VAL A 318 -7.54 7.77 1.85
CA VAL A 318 -7.35 8.82 2.86
C VAL A 318 -7.83 10.18 2.36
N ALA A 319 -7.56 10.54 1.10
CA ALA A 319 -7.98 11.81 0.51
C ALA A 319 -9.51 11.95 0.50
N ARG A 320 -10.23 10.86 0.17
CA ARG A 320 -11.70 10.80 0.18
C ARG A 320 -12.28 11.10 1.57
N TYR A 321 -11.70 10.51 2.63
CA TYR A 321 -12.15 10.75 4.01
C TYR A 321 -11.75 12.14 4.54
N VAL A 322 -10.56 12.64 4.19
CA VAL A 322 -10.13 14.00 4.54
C VAL A 322 -11.08 15.04 3.94
N GLU A 323 -11.44 14.91 2.66
CA GLU A 323 -12.43 15.79 2.04
C GLU A 323 -13.78 15.73 2.77
N ARG A 324 -14.30 14.53 3.03
CA ARG A 324 -15.59 14.36 3.72
C ARG A 324 -15.60 15.06 5.08
N LEU A 325 -14.51 14.98 5.84
CA LEU A 325 -14.35 15.64 7.13
C LEU A 325 -14.27 17.17 6.98
N LEU A 326 -13.53 17.69 6.01
CA LEU A 326 -13.42 19.13 5.75
C LEU A 326 -14.75 19.73 5.28
N GLY A 327 -15.47 19.04 4.39
CA GLY A 327 -16.80 19.45 3.92
C GLY A 327 -17.83 19.57 5.05
N THR A 328 -17.73 18.74 6.09
CA THR A 328 -18.59 18.86 7.29
C THR A 328 -18.25 20.01 8.24
N ARG A 329 -17.11 20.70 8.05
CA ARG A 329 -16.70 21.85 8.90
C ARG A 329 -17.15 23.21 8.35
N GLY A 330 -17.68 23.27 7.13
CA GLY A 330 -18.16 24.51 6.51
C GLY A 330 -19.59 24.92 6.88
N THR A 331 -20.26 24.18 7.77
CA THR A 331 -21.69 24.36 8.13
C THR A 331 -21.91 24.40 9.64
N ALA A 332 -21.02 25.06 10.38
CA ALA A 332 -21.05 25.22 11.84
C ALA A 332 -20.76 26.67 12.24
#